data_AF-D5SZF2-F1
#
_entry.id   AF-D5SZF2-F1
#
_cell.length_a   1.000
_cell.length_b   1.000
_cell.length_c   1.000
_cell.angle_alpha   90.00
_cell.angle_beta   90.00
_cell.angle_gamma   90.00
#
_symmetry.space_group_name_H-M   'P 1'
#
loop_
_entity.id
_entity.type
_entity.pdbx_description
1 polymer ?
#
loop_
_entity_poly.entity_id
_entity_poly.type
_entity_poly.pdbx_seq_one_letter_code
_entity_poly.pdbx_strand_id
1 'polypeptide(L)'
;MAVKVADRVLETTNTTGTGSFQLLGTQTGFVRFRDGGILTGEQVYYVAEHPTLDEWEVGVGTLTTGTPDVLARVQILSSSNAGSAVSFSPGRKRIRCTLPAEALEDYGDLLGQINSHASRHKHGGADEVATATPAANAIPKAGAGGSLADGWIPSLAISKTTGLQAALDAKAALSHNHGDADLIALDAAKLTGTIDPARLPVLPSSVQIVSSGGIADLTSPQQAEIGDGSIVTTTDGRRWVYTGSGSKTSEASYIELADLTPEWSVIANKPAILTAIDALSAAGIIARTGAGTVAARTITQGTGVTVTNGDGVSGNPTIAIGQAVATTSDVTFNTLTTTSTANVQGSMRVGSAGAVGNASYMMQVVQNAASTRNFVVENSSGTHNAGFVVIAGSRNMSFTQTPSGASGMTVTGGGDLLFNIGSADRHYMQAAGSFRDFGISSTPSGVSGWATRWADTSGNWYTRAGTGSIYRLGAQGLFAITYGATITPDANNGPVQSCTLTGAVTVAAPTNMSSGDFLNLVLIQDGTGGRAVTLSAFSLTSNSAAIDTTANKRQEIQIRRDGSIYRAHVLGSY
;
A
#
# COMPACT_ATOMS: atom_id res chain seq x y z
N MET A 1 -13.97 -59.08 94.66
CA MET A 1 -13.32 -57.75 94.72
C MET A 1 -11.93 -57.95 94.11
N ALA A 2 -11.45 -57.08 93.22
CA ALA A 2 -10.14 -57.27 92.61
C ALA A 2 -9.04 -57.07 93.68
N VAL A 3 -8.14 -58.03 93.84
CA VAL A 3 -7.01 -57.89 94.78
C VAL A 3 -6.00 -56.91 94.16
N LYS A 4 -5.65 -55.87 94.90
CA LYS A 4 -4.77 -54.80 94.42
C LYS A 4 -3.30 -55.16 94.58
N VAL A 5 -2.49 -54.59 93.69
CA VAL A 5 -1.04 -54.55 93.77
C VAL A 5 -0.56 -53.13 93.51
N ALA A 6 0.51 -52.73 94.18
CA ALA A 6 1.08 -51.40 94.09
C ALA A 6 2.60 -51.44 94.20
N ASP A 7 3.26 -50.55 93.47
CA ASP A 7 4.72 -50.50 93.40
C ASP A 7 5.32 -49.96 94.69
N ARG A 8 6.42 -50.59 95.13
CA ARG A 8 7.25 -50.15 96.25
C ARG A 8 6.49 -49.93 97.57
N VAL A 9 5.42 -50.68 97.82
CA VAL A 9 4.73 -50.66 99.13
C VAL A 9 5.45 -51.58 100.12
N LEU A 10 5.97 -51.00 101.21
CA LEU A 10 6.54 -51.74 102.33
C LEU A 10 6.42 -50.95 103.64
N GLU A 11 5.71 -51.52 104.60
CA GLU A 11 5.57 -51.01 105.95
C GLU A 11 6.14 -51.98 106.97
N THR A 12 6.27 -51.54 108.21
CA THR A 12 6.80 -52.38 109.28
C THR A 12 5.84 -52.55 110.43
N THR A 13 5.94 -53.66 111.14
CA THR A 13 5.09 -53.98 112.28
C THR A 13 5.90 -54.63 113.40
N ASN A 14 5.44 -54.49 114.64
CA ASN A 14 5.95 -55.24 115.78
C ASN A 14 4.89 -56.25 116.30
N THR A 15 3.78 -56.44 115.58
CA THR A 15 2.73 -57.39 115.96
C THR A 15 3.31 -58.79 116.11
N THR A 16 2.97 -59.44 117.22
CA THR A 16 3.30 -60.84 117.50
C THR A 16 2.07 -61.74 117.39
N GLY A 17 2.29 -63.05 117.27
CA GLY A 17 1.21 -64.04 117.16
C GLY A 17 0.56 -64.06 115.78
N THR A 18 -0.69 -64.55 115.74
CA THR A 18 -1.43 -64.82 114.49
C THR A 18 -2.43 -63.72 114.11
N GLY A 19 -2.49 -62.63 114.89
CA GLY A 19 -3.44 -61.53 114.69
C GLY A 19 -3.13 -60.63 113.48
N SER A 20 -4.00 -59.63 113.26
CA SER A 20 -3.82 -58.60 112.24
C SER A 20 -2.59 -57.74 112.50
N PHE A 21 -1.88 -57.34 111.44
CA PHE A 21 -0.68 -56.51 111.59
C PHE A 21 -1.05 -55.05 111.83
N GLN A 22 -0.54 -54.47 112.91
CA GLN A 22 -0.54 -53.03 113.14
C GLN A 22 0.66 -52.41 112.43
N LEU A 23 0.42 -51.60 111.40
CA LEU A 23 1.45 -51.01 110.55
C LEU A 23 1.97 -49.72 111.18
N LEU A 24 3.25 -49.73 111.53
CA LEU A 24 3.96 -48.65 112.24
C LEU A 24 4.52 -47.59 111.29
N GLY A 25 4.17 -47.66 110.00
CA GLY A 25 4.67 -46.79 108.95
C GLY A 25 5.73 -47.43 108.06
N THR A 26 6.13 -46.64 107.08
CA THR A 26 6.93 -47.04 105.93
C THR A 26 8.38 -47.36 106.26
N GLN A 27 8.95 -48.33 105.55
CA GLN A 27 10.40 -48.48 105.50
C GLN A 27 11.03 -47.44 104.57
N THR A 28 12.22 -46.95 104.90
CA THR A 28 12.96 -45.99 104.06
C THR A 28 13.05 -46.44 102.61
N GLY A 29 12.66 -45.58 101.67
CA GLY A 29 12.67 -45.84 100.23
C GLY A 29 11.40 -46.52 99.68
N PHE A 30 10.42 -46.83 100.52
CA PHE A 30 9.13 -47.41 100.13
C PHE A 30 7.97 -46.42 100.39
N VAL A 31 6.74 -46.79 100.04
CA VAL A 31 5.49 -46.07 100.35
C VAL A 31 4.59 -46.91 101.27
N ARG A 32 3.63 -46.27 101.96
CA ARG A 32 2.63 -46.97 102.79
C ARG A 32 1.63 -47.73 101.92
N PHE A 33 0.94 -48.71 102.49
CA PHE A 33 -0.16 -49.39 101.80
C PHE A 33 -1.23 -48.39 101.33
N ARG A 34 -1.63 -47.45 102.20
CA ARG A 34 -2.58 -46.38 101.84
C ARG A 34 -2.09 -45.43 100.74
N ASP A 35 -0.81 -45.05 100.78
CA ASP A 35 -0.24 -44.09 99.83
C ASP A 35 0.03 -44.74 98.47
N GLY A 36 0.17 -46.07 98.44
CA GLY A 36 0.21 -46.89 97.23
C GLY A 36 -1.16 -47.11 96.56
N GLY A 37 -2.24 -46.53 97.09
CA GLY A 37 -3.59 -46.62 96.50
C GLY A 37 -4.46 -47.79 97.00
N ILE A 38 -4.02 -48.51 98.04
CA ILE A 38 -4.83 -49.52 98.72
C ILE A 38 -5.61 -48.83 99.84
N LEU A 39 -6.94 -48.74 99.72
CA LEU A 39 -7.80 -47.99 100.65
C LEU A 39 -8.44 -48.92 101.69
N THR A 40 -9.16 -48.35 102.66
CA THR A 40 -9.92 -49.14 103.65
C THR A 40 -10.90 -50.09 102.96
N GLY A 41 -10.91 -51.35 103.39
CA GLY A 41 -11.79 -52.40 102.87
C GLY A 41 -11.25 -53.10 101.62
N GLU A 42 -10.18 -52.58 101.01
CA GLU A 42 -9.59 -53.17 99.81
C GLU A 42 -8.67 -54.35 100.17
N GLN A 43 -8.71 -55.38 99.32
CA GLN A 43 -7.81 -56.51 99.43
C GLN A 43 -6.48 -56.24 98.71
N VAL A 44 -5.39 -56.67 99.31
CA VAL A 44 -4.03 -56.54 98.79
C VAL A 44 -3.27 -57.83 99.01
N TYR A 45 -2.45 -58.21 98.04
CA TYR A 45 -1.49 -59.28 98.24
C TYR A 45 -0.30 -58.78 99.06
N TYR A 46 0.00 -59.46 100.16
CA TYR A 46 1.10 -59.10 101.05
C TYR A 46 2.09 -60.24 101.22
N VAL A 47 3.33 -59.87 101.57
CA VAL A 47 4.30 -60.75 102.22
C VAL A 47 4.64 -60.16 103.57
N ALA A 48 4.53 -60.95 104.63
CA ALA A 48 5.06 -60.62 105.95
C ALA A 48 6.30 -61.44 106.22
N GLU A 49 7.37 -60.83 106.73
CA GLU A 49 8.62 -61.53 107.03
C GLU A 49 9.34 -60.96 108.25
N HIS A 50 9.93 -61.84 109.05
CA HIS A 50 10.93 -61.46 110.03
C HIS A 50 12.30 -61.30 109.36
N PRO A 51 13.02 -60.19 109.52
CA PRO A 51 14.29 -59.96 108.84
C PRO A 51 15.45 -60.89 109.29
N THR A 52 15.25 -61.72 110.31
CA THR A 52 16.33 -62.49 110.98
C THR A 52 15.89 -63.87 111.47
N LEU A 53 14.59 -64.14 111.54
CA LEU A 53 14.04 -65.47 111.88
C LEU A 53 13.36 -66.04 110.64
N ASP A 54 13.24 -67.37 110.56
CA ASP A 54 12.55 -68.07 109.46
C ASP A 54 11.02 -68.02 109.61
N GLU A 55 10.50 -66.80 109.71
CA GLU A 55 9.08 -66.50 109.85
C GLU A 55 8.65 -65.68 108.63
N TRP A 56 7.90 -66.28 107.71
CA TRP A 56 7.38 -65.59 106.55
C TRP A 56 6.02 -66.13 106.10
N GLU A 57 5.21 -65.26 105.51
CA GLU A 57 3.98 -65.66 104.84
C GLU A 57 3.64 -64.74 103.69
N VAL A 58 2.97 -65.32 102.69
CA VAL A 58 2.37 -64.65 101.54
C VAL A 58 0.86 -64.85 101.66
N GLY A 59 0.09 -63.78 101.56
CA GLY A 59 -1.35 -63.84 101.77
C GLY A 59 -2.11 -62.72 101.08
N VAL A 60 -3.43 -62.80 101.18
CA VAL A 60 -4.34 -61.69 100.90
C VAL A 60 -4.71 -61.05 102.22
N GLY A 61 -4.53 -59.75 102.32
CA GLY A 61 -4.92 -58.95 103.48
C GLY A 61 -5.96 -57.90 103.11
N THR A 62 -6.80 -57.51 104.06
CA THR A 62 -7.67 -56.33 103.92
C THR A 62 -7.10 -55.19 104.73
N LEU A 63 -6.87 -54.05 104.08
CA LEU A 63 -6.37 -52.87 104.78
C LEU A 63 -7.54 -52.15 105.47
N THR A 64 -7.35 -51.75 106.72
CA THR A 64 -8.18 -50.76 107.42
C THR A 64 -7.29 -49.58 107.77
N THR A 65 -7.57 -48.42 107.19
CA THR A 65 -6.76 -47.22 107.41
C THR A 65 -7.14 -46.58 108.75
N GLY A 66 -6.17 -46.35 109.64
CA GLY A 66 -6.35 -45.80 110.98
C GLY A 66 -5.07 -45.15 111.53
N THR A 67 -4.91 -45.12 112.85
CA THR A 67 -3.66 -44.70 113.50
C THR A 67 -3.37 -45.69 114.64
N PRO A 68 -2.62 -46.79 114.40
CA PRO A 68 -1.98 -47.20 113.14
C PRO A 68 -2.94 -47.82 112.11
N ASP A 69 -2.47 -48.00 110.87
CA ASP A 69 -3.15 -48.84 109.87
C ASP A 69 -3.13 -50.31 110.31
N VAL A 70 -4.18 -51.04 109.95
CA VAL A 70 -4.31 -52.47 110.28
C VAL A 70 -4.45 -53.27 109.00
N LEU A 71 -3.56 -54.23 108.79
CA LEU A 71 -3.70 -55.23 107.73
C LEU A 71 -4.29 -56.51 108.35
N ALA A 72 -5.57 -56.75 108.09
CA ALA A 72 -6.24 -57.98 108.49
C ALA A 72 -5.84 -59.11 107.55
N ARG A 73 -5.41 -60.24 108.11
CA ARG A 73 -4.95 -61.41 107.34
C ARG A 73 -6.19 -62.21 106.92
N VAL A 74 -6.54 -62.17 105.64
CA VAL A 74 -7.80 -62.77 105.12
C VAL A 74 -7.58 -64.20 104.66
N GLN A 75 -6.54 -64.41 103.86
CA GLN A 75 -6.20 -65.71 103.30
C GLN A 75 -4.68 -65.87 103.29
N ILE A 76 -4.21 -67.02 103.74
CA ILE A 76 -2.80 -67.39 103.62
C ILE A 76 -2.66 -68.23 102.35
N LEU A 77 -1.80 -67.78 101.45
CA LEU A 77 -1.52 -68.46 100.18
C LEU A 77 -0.31 -69.40 100.34
N SER A 78 0.70 -68.95 101.07
CA SER A 78 1.88 -69.76 101.40
C SER A 78 2.57 -69.22 102.64
N SER A 79 3.18 -70.08 103.45
CA SER A 79 3.86 -69.62 104.67
C SER A 79 4.89 -70.62 105.19
N SER A 80 5.76 -70.16 106.09
CA SER A 80 6.65 -71.01 106.88
C SER A 80 5.90 -71.85 107.94
N ASN A 81 4.57 -71.73 108.03
CA ASN A 81 3.69 -72.53 108.90
C ASN A 81 2.74 -73.40 108.07
N ALA A 82 3.27 -74.08 107.04
CA ALA A 82 2.55 -75.03 106.20
C ALA A 82 1.22 -74.50 105.62
N GLY A 83 1.23 -73.25 105.11
CA GLY A 83 0.05 -72.61 104.53
C GLY A 83 -0.96 -72.06 105.56
N SER A 84 -0.66 -72.18 106.86
CA SER A 84 -1.43 -71.53 107.93
C SER A 84 -0.81 -70.20 108.35
N ALA A 85 -1.57 -69.42 109.12
CA ALA A 85 -1.10 -68.16 109.68
C ALA A 85 0.19 -68.36 110.51
N VAL A 86 1.27 -67.65 110.17
CA VAL A 86 2.49 -67.62 110.99
C VAL A 86 2.24 -66.89 112.31
N SER A 87 2.74 -67.47 113.41
CA SER A 87 2.78 -66.85 114.73
C SER A 87 4.11 -66.13 114.91
N PHE A 88 4.13 -64.82 114.65
CA PHE A 88 5.36 -64.04 114.65
C PHE A 88 5.93 -63.80 116.05
N SER A 89 7.24 -63.98 116.21
CA SER A 89 7.99 -63.68 117.44
C SER A 89 8.11 -62.16 117.67
N PRO A 90 8.50 -61.68 118.88
CA PRO A 90 8.81 -60.26 119.12
C PRO A 90 9.88 -59.70 118.16
N GLY A 91 9.79 -58.41 117.83
CA GLY A 91 10.74 -57.70 116.95
C GLY A 91 10.09 -57.12 115.69
N ARG A 92 10.84 -56.31 114.92
CA ARG A 92 10.33 -55.63 113.72
C ARG A 92 10.19 -56.58 112.54
N LYS A 93 9.02 -56.64 111.92
CA LYS A 93 8.72 -57.36 110.67
C LYS A 93 8.54 -56.40 109.51
N ARG A 94 8.76 -56.91 108.30
CA ARG A 94 8.48 -56.19 107.04
C ARG A 94 7.20 -56.75 106.42
N ILE A 95 6.29 -55.87 106.06
CA ILE A 95 5.04 -56.18 105.37
C ILE A 95 5.09 -55.47 104.02
N ARG A 96 5.15 -56.22 102.92
CA ARG A 96 5.31 -55.68 101.55
C ARG A 96 4.16 -56.10 100.65
N CYS A 97 3.78 -55.25 99.70
CA CYS A 97 2.88 -55.65 98.62
C CYS A 97 3.67 -56.46 97.58
N THR A 98 3.12 -57.58 97.10
CA THR A 98 3.72 -58.38 96.01
C THR A 98 2.65 -59.02 95.14
N LEU A 99 3.01 -59.48 93.94
CA LEU A 99 2.21 -60.48 93.23
C LEU A 99 2.64 -61.89 93.70
N PRO A 100 1.73 -62.75 94.19
CA PRO A 100 2.05 -64.15 94.49
C PRO A 100 2.08 -64.98 93.21
N ALA A 101 2.82 -66.10 93.22
CA ALA A 101 2.90 -67.00 92.07
C ALA A 101 1.52 -67.56 91.64
N GLU A 102 0.64 -67.85 92.61
CA GLU A 102 -0.73 -68.31 92.36
C GLU A 102 -1.56 -67.30 91.54
N ALA A 103 -1.28 -65.99 91.63
CA ALA A 103 -1.97 -64.98 90.83
C ALA A 103 -1.55 -64.97 89.34
N LEU A 104 -0.48 -65.69 88.97
CA LEU A 104 0.00 -65.81 87.58
C LEU A 104 -0.52 -67.07 86.86
N GLU A 105 -1.17 -68.00 87.57
CA GLU A 105 -1.75 -69.21 86.93
C GLU A 105 -2.97 -68.87 86.04
N ASP A 106 -3.56 -67.68 86.20
CA ASP A 106 -4.68 -67.13 85.40
C ASP A 106 -4.26 -66.66 83.98
N TYR A 107 -2.96 -66.70 83.64
CA TYR A 107 -2.45 -66.37 82.30
C TYR A 107 -2.84 -67.40 81.21
N GLY A 108 -3.30 -68.59 81.63
CA GLY A 108 -3.88 -69.61 80.74
C GLY A 108 -5.17 -69.13 80.04
N ASP A 109 -5.89 -68.17 80.61
CA ASP A 109 -7.13 -67.64 80.05
C ASP A 109 -6.90 -66.68 78.86
N LEU A 110 -5.68 -66.15 78.75
CA LEU A 110 -5.24 -65.29 77.63
C LEU A 110 -5.06 -66.10 76.32
N LEU A 111 -4.66 -67.36 76.42
CA LEU A 111 -4.67 -68.32 75.31
C LEU A 111 -6.10 -68.78 74.96
N GLY A 112 -7.00 -68.83 75.94
CA GLY A 112 -8.43 -69.09 75.75
C GLY A 112 -9.14 -68.01 74.94
N GLN A 113 -8.81 -66.73 75.17
CA GLN A 113 -9.41 -65.60 74.43
C GLN A 113 -9.06 -65.60 72.94
N ILE A 114 -7.82 -65.94 72.56
CA ILE A 114 -7.39 -66.00 71.16
C ILE A 114 -8.17 -67.10 70.40
N ASN A 115 -8.37 -68.26 71.02
CA ASN A 115 -9.15 -69.35 70.42
C ASN A 115 -10.66 -69.05 70.35
N SER A 116 -11.19 -68.29 71.31
CA SER A 116 -12.59 -67.85 71.28
C SER A 116 -12.89 -66.84 70.16
N HIS A 117 -11.91 -66.02 69.76
CA HIS A 117 -12.08 -65.06 68.67
C HIS A 117 -12.23 -65.76 67.30
N ALA A 118 -11.37 -66.73 67.00
CA ALA A 118 -11.46 -67.51 65.76
C ALA A 118 -12.82 -68.21 65.60
N SER A 119 -13.41 -68.65 66.72
CA SER A 119 -14.71 -69.31 66.76
C SER A 119 -15.90 -68.35 66.55
N ARG A 120 -15.70 -67.03 66.63
CA ARG A 120 -16.74 -66.01 66.36
C ARG A 120 -16.90 -65.69 64.88
N HIS A 121 -16.04 -66.21 64.01
CA HIS A 121 -16.30 -66.21 62.57
C HIS A 121 -17.44 -67.19 62.26
N LYS A 122 -18.30 -66.85 61.30
CA LYS A 122 -19.56 -67.56 60.99
C LYS A 122 -19.39 -69.07 60.66
N HIS A 123 -18.15 -69.51 60.41
CA HIS A 123 -17.76 -70.90 60.15
C HIS A 123 -16.57 -71.37 61.02
N GLY A 124 -16.42 -70.87 62.25
CA GLY A 124 -15.45 -71.40 63.21
C GLY A 124 -13.97 -71.16 62.85
N GLY A 125 -13.68 -70.11 62.08
CA GLY A 125 -12.30 -69.67 61.81
C GLY A 125 -11.59 -70.36 60.63
N ALA A 126 -12.30 -71.12 59.80
CA ALA A 126 -11.81 -71.62 58.50
C ALA A 126 -12.21 -70.71 57.31
N ASP A 127 -12.43 -69.43 57.59
CA ASP A 127 -12.87 -68.46 56.59
C ASP A 127 -11.69 -68.09 55.70
N GLU A 128 -11.72 -68.52 54.43
CA GLU A 128 -11.27 -67.60 53.39
C GLU A 128 -11.84 -67.83 51.99
N VAL A 129 -11.90 -69.03 51.38
CA VAL A 129 -12.24 -69.02 49.92
C VAL A 129 -12.82 -70.29 49.25
N ALA A 130 -12.87 -71.46 49.86
CA ALA A 130 -13.13 -72.69 49.09
C ALA A 130 -14.62 -73.12 49.09
N THR A 131 -15.25 -73.14 47.92
CA THR A 131 -16.51 -73.86 47.56
C THR A 131 -17.87 -73.15 47.64
N ALA A 132 -17.94 -71.82 47.71
CA ALA A 132 -19.24 -71.13 47.67
C ALA A 132 -19.95 -71.30 46.30
N THR A 133 -21.16 -71.88 46.32
CA THR A 133 -22.12 -71.83 45.19
C THR A 133 -22.58 -70.37 44.98
N PRO A 134 -22.71 -69.88 43.73
CA PRO A 134 -23.16 -68.51 43.45
C PRO A 134 -24.47 -68.15 44.18
N ALA A 135 -24.42 -67.14 45.04
CA ALA A 135 -25.56 -66.64 45.82
C ALA A 135 -25.34 -65.17 46.24
N ALA A 136 -26.41 -64.48 46.64
CA ALA A 136 -26.33 -63.09 47.08
C ALA A 136 -25.36 -62.93 48.27
N ASN A 137 -24.47 -61.94 48.19
CA ASN A 137 -23.46 -61.59 49.20
C ASN A 137 -22.37 -62.65 49.46
N ALA A 138 -22.28 -63.70 48.65
CA ALA A 138 -21.15 -64.62 48.71
C ALA A 138 -19.99 -64.11 47.81
N ILE A 139 -18.75 -64.48 48.15
CA ILE A 139 -17.53 -64.00 47.48
C ILE A 139 -17.09 -65.04 46.42
N PRO A 140 -16.90 -64.67 45.15
CA PRO A 140 -16.46 -65.62 44.12
C PRO A 140 -15.04 -66.15 44.35
N LYS A 141 -14.80 -67.45 44.11
CA LYS A 141 -13.46 -68.01 43.88
C LYS A 141 -13.35 -68.67 42.52
N ALA A 142 -12.22 -68.45 41.86
CA ALA A 142 -11.84 -69.20 40.69
C ALA A 142 -11.55 -70.67 41.05
N GLY A 143 -12.00 -71.60 40.20
CA GLY A 143 -11.64 -73.01 40.30
C GLY A 143 -10.16 -73.25 39.96
N ALA A 144 -9.73 -74.51 40.00
CA ALA A 144 -8.32 -74.89 39.72
C ALA A 144 -7.79 -74.41 38.36
N GLY A 145 -8.68 -74.14 37.39
CA GLY A 145 -8.35 -73.57 36.08
C GLY A 145 -8.33 -72.04 35.99
N GLY A 146 -8.46 -71.31 37.10
CA GLY A 146 -8.41 -69.84 37.12
C GLY A 146 -9.71 -69.12 36.71
N SER A 147 -10.76 -69.85 36.33
CA SER A 147 -12.06 -69.27 35.95
C SER A 147 -13.08 -69.31 37.09
N LEU A 148 -13.92 -68.26 37.17
CA LEU A 148 -15.11 -68.23 38.02
C LEU A 148 -16.24 -69.07 37.39
N ALA A 149 -17.12 -69.66 38.22
CA ALA A 149 -18.31 -70.36 37.73
C ALA A 149 -19.36 -69.40 37.13
N ASP A 150 -20.14 -69.86 36.15
CA ASP A 150 -21.09 -69.03 35.36
C ASP A 150 -22.10 -68.21 36.18
N GLY A 151 -22.48 -68.67 37.36
CA GLY A 151 -23.39 -67.94 38.25
C GLY A 151 -22.77 -66.69 38.89
N TRP A 152 -21.44 -66.58 38.91
CA TRP A 152 -20.69 -65.41 39.40
C TRP A 152 -20.47 -64.35 38.32
N ILE A 153 -20.62 -64.71 37.05
CA ILE A 153 -20.39 -63.81 35.92
C ILE A 153 -21.73 -63.10 35.59
N PRO A 154 -21.77 -61.76 35.50
CA PRO A 154 -22.98 -61.04 35.11
C PRO A 154 -23.50 -61.51 33.75
N SER A 155 -24.83 -61.54 33.55
CA SER A 155 -25.44 -61.91 32.27
C SER A 155 -25.30 -60.80 31.22
N LEU A 156 -24.06 -60.49 30.82
CA LEU A 156 -23.79 -59.72 29.62
C LEU A 156 -23.92 -60.67 28.42
N ALA A 157 -24.59 -60.24 27.36
CA ALA A 157 -24.95 -61.08 26.21
C ALA A 157 -23.74 -61.80 25.55
N ILE A 158 -22.53 -61.27 25.70
CA ILE A 158 -21.28 -61.84 25.17
C ILE A 158 -20.66 -62.92 26.08
N SER A 159 -21.04 -62.98 27.36
CA SER A 159 -20.23 -63.67 28.37
C SER A 159 -20.65 -65.11 28.69
N LYS A 160 -21.79 -65.61 28.18
CA LYS A 160 -22.36 -66.92 28.61
C LYS A 160 -22.67 -67.92 27.49
N THR A 161 -22.30 -67.67 26.25
CA THR A 161 -22.54 -68.64 25.17
C THR A 161 -21.36 -69.59 25.02
N THR A 162 -21.49 -70.84 25.49
CA THR A 162 -20.77 -71.95 24.87
C THR A 162 -21.12 -71.92 23.38
N GLY A 163 -20.13 -71.63 22.53
CA GLY A 163 -20.38 -71.25 21.14
C GLY A 163 -20.18 -69.77 20.86
N LEU A 164 -19.32 -69.04 21.60
CA LEU A 164 -18.82 -67.74 21.14
C LEU A 164 -18.19 -67.88 19.74
N GLN A 165 -17.52 -69.00 19.45
CA GLN A 165 -17.10 -69.36 18.10
C GLN A 165 -18.31 -69.51 17.18
N ALA A 166 -19.38 -70.22 17.58
CA ALA A 166 -20.61 -70.31 16.79
C ALA A 166 -21.39 -68.98 16.66
N ALA A 167 -21.23 -68.03 17.57
CA ALA A 167 -21.89 -66.72 17.55
C ALA A 167 -21.06 -65.68 16.79
N LEU A 168 -19.74 -65.76 16.85
CA LEU A 168 -18.80 -65.06 15.98
C LEU A 168 -18.86 -65.63 14.57
N ASP A 169 -18.92 -66.94 14.42
CA ASP A 169 -19.18 -67.63 13.17
C ASP A 169 -20.60 -67.35 12.71
N ALA A 170 -21.62 -67.24 13.56
CA ALA A 170 -22.94 -66.79 13.12
C ALA A 170 -22.99 -65.29 12.84
N LYS A 171 -22.05 -64.47 13.35
CA LYS A 171 -21.90 -63.06 12.97
C LYS A 171 -21.03 -62.87 11.73
N ALA A 172 -20.11 -63.80 11.47
CA ALA A 172 -19.27 -63.88 10.28
C ALA A 172 -19.97 -64.65 9.14
N ALA A 173 -20.88 -65.58 9.48
CA ALA A 173 -21.74 -66.36 8.59
C ALA A 173 -23.17 -65.79 8.48
N LEU A 174 -23.56 -64.84 9.36
CA LEU A 174 -24.30 -63.65 8.92
C LEU A 174 -23.34 -62.77 8.12
N SER A 175 -22.74 -63.40 7.11
CA SER A 175 -22.46 -62.76 5.87
C SER A 175 -23.64 -61.84 5.60
N HIS A 176 -23.42 -60.55 5.50
CA HIS A 176 -24.29 -59.78 4.65
C HIS A 176 -23.98 -60.28 3.24
N ASN A 177 -24.60 -61.43 2.92
CA ASN A 177 -24.58 -62.00 1.60
C ASN A 177 -25.28 -60.96 0.75
N HIS A 178 -24.50 -60.24 -0.03
CA HIS A 178 -25.04 -59.54 -1.16
C HIS A 178 -25.50 -60.60 -2.16
N GLY A 179 -26.76 -61.01 -2.04
CA GLY A 179 -27.46 -61.64 -3.15
C GLY A 179 -27.70 -60.59 -4.23
N ASP A 180 -28.08 -61.01 -5.43
CA ASP A 180 -28.35 -60.09 -6.56
C ASP A 180 -29.32 -58.94 -6.20
N ALA A 181 -30.15 -59.13 -5.17
CA ALA A 181 -31.02 -58.11 -4.57
C ALA A 181 -30.29 -56.93 -3.90
N ASP A 182 -29.09 -57.12 -3.34
CA ASP A 182 -28.29 -56.05 -2.73
C ASP A 182 -27.61 -55.17 -3.79
N LEU A 183 -27.36 -55.72 -4.98
CA LEU A 183 -26.94 -54.94 -6.15
C LEU A 183 -28.13 -54.17 -6.78
N ILE A 184 -29.35 -54.71 -6.69
CA ILE A 184 -30.58 -54.00 -7.10
C ILE A 184 -30.89 -52.78 -6.20
N ALA A 185 -30.32 -52.74 -4.99
CA ALA A 185 -30.44 -51.61 -4.06
C ALA A 185 -29.37 -50.51 -4.24
N LEU A 186 -28.48 -50.62 -5.24
CA LEU A 186 -27.70 -49.50 -5.78
C LEU A 186 -28.62 -48.55 -6.56
N ASP A 187 -29.65 -48.04 -5.90
CA ASP A 187 -30.44 -46.92 -6.39
C ASP A 187 -29.47 -45.77 -6.65
N ALA A 188 -29.38 -45.32 -7.91
CA ALA A 188 -28.48 -44.24 -8.32
C ALA A 188 -28.66 -42.97 -7.46
N ALA A 189 -29.84 -42.78 -6.85
CA ALA A 189 -30.12 -41.67 -5.94
C ALA A 189 -29.34 -41.74 -4.61
N LYS A 190 -28.85 -42.92 -4.19
CA LYS A 190 -28.11 -43.13 -2.94
C LYS A 190 -26.59 -43.08 -3.13
N LEU A 191 -26.11 -43.07 -4.37
CA LEU A 191 -24.69 -42.88 -4.72
C LEU A 191 -24.34 -41.39 -4.64
N THR A 192 -24.20 -40.87 -3.42
CA THR A 192 -23.75 -39.48 -3.20
C THR A 192 -22.27 -39.47 -2.82
N GLY A 193 -21.43 -38.91 -3.70
CA GLY A 193 -19.98 -38.77 -3.50
C GLY A 193 -19.14 -39.14 -4.72
N THR A 194 -17.81 -38.97 -4.61
CA THR A 194 -16.85 -39.42 -5.62
C THR A 194 -16.47 -40.86 -5.32
N ILE A 195 -16.84 -41.78 -6.21
CA ILE A 195 -16.33 -43.15 -6.17
C ILE A 195 -14.87 -43.08 -6.66
N ASP A 196 -13.93 -43.57 -5.83
CA ASP A 196 -12.54 -43.75 -6.27
C ASP A 196 -12.50 -44.80 -7.39
N PRO A 197 -12.09 -44.44 -8.62
CA PRO A 197 -12.05 -45.36 -9.75
C PRO A 197 -11.18 -46.60 -9.48
N ALA A 198 -10.17 -46.49 -8.61
CA ALA A 198 -9.30 -47.61 -8.24
C ALA A 198 -9.99 -48.65 -7.34
N ARG A 199 -11.17 -48.32 -6.78
CA ARG A 199 -11.97 -49.20 -5.93
C ARG A 199 -13.17 -49.81 -6.64
N LEU A 200 -13.45 -49.40 -7.88
CA LEU A 200 -14.35 -50.14 -8.76
C LEU A 200 -13.61 -51.39 -9.23
N PRO A 201 -14.13 -52.62 -8.97
CA PRO A 201 -13.58 -53.81 -9.58
C PRO A 201 -13.55 -53.63 -11.10
N VAL A 202 -12.37 -53.71 -11.71
CA VAL A 202 -12.26 -53.71 -13.18
C VAL A 202 -12.85 -55.02 -13.66
N LEU A 203 -14.14 -55.02 -13.96
CA LEU A 203 -14.77 -56.11 -14.67
C LEU A 203 -14.11 -56.21 -16.06
N PRO A 204 -14.01 -57.39 -16.68
CA PRO A 204 -13.50 -57.53 -18.05
C PRO A 204 -14.21 -56.60 -19.05
N SER A 205 -15.46 -56.24 -18.78
CA SER A 205 -16.23 -55.26 -19.55
C SER A 205 -15.79 -53.79 -19.40
N SER A 206 -14.95 -53.49 -18.41
CA SER A 206 -14.38 -52.17 -18.16
C SER A 206 -12.99 -51.99 -18.77
N VAL A 207 -12.42 -53.03 -19.41
CA VAL A 207 -11.24 -52.88 -20.27
C VAL A 207 -11.71 -52.25 -21.57
N GLN A 208 -11.26 -51.04 -21.86
CA GLN A 208 -11.55 -50.39 -23.14
C GLN A 208 -10.84 -51.17 -24.26
N ILE A 209 -11.60 -51.93 -25.04
CA ILE A 209 -11.07 -52.67 -26.18
C ILE A 209 -11.00 -51.72 -27.37
N VAL A 210 -9.82 -51.54 -27.93
CA VAL A 210 -9.61 -50.70 -29.12
C VAL A 210 -9.48 -51.61 -30.33
N SER A 211 -10.47 -51.60 -31.23
CA SER A 211 -10.38 -52.31 -32.51
C SER A 211 -9.34 -51.64 -33.41
N SER A 212 -8.63 -52.40 -34.23
CA SER A 212 -7.75 -51.86 -35.28
C SER A 212 -8.52 -51.32 -36.50
N GLY A 213 -9.85 -51.48 -36.51
CA GLY A 213 -10.75 -51.02 -37.55
C GLY A 213 -12.17 -50.83 -37.01
N GLY A 214 -13.15 -51.40 -37.69
CA GLY A 214 -14.55 -51.47 -37.25
C GLY A 214 -14.81 -52.61 -36.26
N ILE A 215 -16.07 -52.84 -35.89
CA ILE A 215 -16.47 -53.96 -35.03
C ILE A 215 -16.16 -55.32 -35.69
N ALA A 216 -16.23 -55.39 -37.01
CA ALA A 216 -15.88 -56.59 -37.78
C ALA A 216 -14.38 -56.99 -37.65
N ASP A 217 -13.50 -56.04 -37.32
CA ASP A 217 -12.05 -56.23 -37.29
C ASP A 217 -11.51 -56.66 -35.91
N LEU A 218 -12.40 -56.95 -34.96
CA LEU A 218 -12.00 -57.40 -33.62
C LEU A 218 -11.29 -58.76 -33.70
N THR A 219 -10.07 -58.81 -33.17
CA THR A 219 -9.27 -60.04 -33.12
C THR A 219 -9.85 -61.04 -32.11
N SER A 220 -9.56 -62.35 -32.29
CA SER A 220 -10.06 -63.38 -31.37
C SER A 220 -9.67 -63.15 -29.89
N PRO A 221 -8.46 -62.67 -29.55
CA PRO A 221 -8.13 -62.27 -28.18
C PRO A 221 -9.02 -61.13 -27.66
N GLN A 222 -9.23 -60.09 -28.46
CA GLN A 222 -10.12 -58.97 -28.09
C GLN A 222 -11.56 -59.45 -27.89
N GLN A 223 -12.05 -60.35 -28.74
CA GLN A 223 -13.38 -60.96 -28.57
C GLN A 223 -13.47 -61.80 -27.29
N ALA A 224 -12.38 -62.43 -26.83
CA ALA A 224 -12.39 -63.19 -25.57
C ALA A 224 -12.52 -62.28 -24.34
N GLU A 225 -12.02 -61.05 -24.42
CA GLU A 225 -12.10 -60.04 -23.36
C GLU A 225 -13.46 -59.30 -23.32
N ILE A 226 -14.19 -59.26 -24.44
CA ILE A 226 -15.51 -58.62 -24.54
C ILE A 226 -16.57 -59.45 -23.79
N GLY A 227 -17.18 -58.88 -22.76
CA GLY A 227 -18.37 -59.37 -22.07
C GLY A 227 -19.60 -58.49 -22.32
N ASP A 228 -20.75 -58.85 -21.73
CA ASP A 228 -21.92 -57.98 -21.72
C ASP A 228 -21.57 -56.60 -21.11
N GLY A 229 -22.00 -55.53 -21.77
CA GLY A 229 -21.69 -54.16 -21.38
C GLY A 229 -20.28 -53.67 -21.76
N SER A 230 -19.44 -54.50 -22.37
CA SER A 230 -18.09 -54.09 -22.82
C SER A 230 -18.14 -52.92 -23.78
N ILE A 231 -17.28 -51.92 -23.55
CA ILE A 231 -17.08 -50.80 -24.48
C ILE A 231 -15.96 -51.14 -25.46
N VAL A 232 -16.29 -51.17 -26.74
CA VAL A 232 -15.35 -51.24 -27.85
C VAL A 232 -15.23 -49.86 -28.49
N THR A 233 -14.01 -49.36 -28.64
CA THR A 233 -13.71 -48.16 -29.41
C THR A 233 -13.15 -48.56 -30.78
N THR A 234 -13.79 -48.12 -31.85
CA THR A 234 -13.34 -48.35 -33.23
C THR A 234 -12.44 -47.19 -33.69
N THR A 235 -11.69 -47.38 -34.79
CA THR A 235 -10.74 -46.38 -35.28
C THR A 235 -11.40 -45.10 -35.81
N ASP A 236 -12.68 -45.16 -36.15
CA ASP A 236 -13.52 -44.01 -36.50
C ASP A 236 -13.99 -43.20 -35.28
N GLY A 237 -13.51 -43.53 -34.07
CA GLY A 237 -13.83 -42.82 -32.83
C GLY A 237 -15.17 -43.20 -32.20
N ARG A 238 -15.95 -44.07 -32.82
CA ARG A 238 -17.21 -44.55 -32.23
C ARG A 238 -16.95 -45.49 -31.06
N ARG A 239 -17.78 -45.34 -30.03
CA ARG A 239 -17.85 -46.26 -28.90
C ARG A 239 -19.11 -47.08 -28.95
N TRP A 240 -18.94 -48.38 -28.89
CA TRP A 240 -19.97 -49.39 -29.00
C TRP A 240 -20.04 -50.19 -27.70
N VAL A 241 -21.24 -50.38 -27.16
CA VAL A 241 -21.48 -51.27 -26.01
C VAL A 241 -22.05 -52.58 -26.51
N TYR A 242 -21.37 -53.69 -26.19
CA TYR A 242 -21.88 -55.02 -26.51
C TYR A 242 -23.13 -55.32 -25.70
N THR A 243 -24.19 -55.78 -26.34
CA THR A 243 -25.51 -56.04 -25.71
C THR A 243 -25.57 -57.36 -24.92
N GLY A 244 -24.45 -58.09 -24.83
CA GLY A 244 -24.37 -59.39 -24.16
C GLY A 244 -24.87 -60.57 -24.99
N SER A 245 -25.45 -60.31 -26.16
CA SER A 245 -26.00 -61.32 -27.07
C SER A 245 -25.63 -61.04 -28.52
N GLY A 246 -25.60 -62.09 -29.36
CA GLY A 246 -25.23 -61.98 -30.78
C GLY A 246 -23.75 -62.24 -31.06
N SER A 247 -23.28 -61.78 -32.22
CA SER A 247 -21.87 -61.92 -32.63
C SER A 247 -21.06 -60.70 -32.18
N LYS A 248 -19.89 -60.94 -31.58
CA LYS A 248 -18.96 -59.88 -31.15
C LYS A 248 -18.30 -59.12 -32.30
N THR A 249 -18.40 -59.61 -33.54
CA THR A 249 -17.91 -58.95 -34.75
C THR A 249 -19.01 -58.34 -35.61
N SER A 250 -20.24 -58.25 -35.08
CA SER A 250 -21.38 -57.65 -35.79
C SER A 250 -21.87 -56.43 -35.04
N GLU A 251 -21.93 -55.27 -35.71
CA GLU A 251 -22.44 -54.01 -35.15
C GLU A 251 -23.88 -54.13 -34.65
N ALA A 252 -24.70 -55.00 -35.25
CA ALA A 252 -26.09 -55.24 -34.82
C ALA A 252 -26.20 -55.80 -33.40
N SER A 253 -25.11 -56.35 -32.86
CA SER A 253 -25.02 -56.86 -31.48
C SER A 253 -24.57 -55.79 -30.48
N TYR A 254 -24.32 -54.56 -30.94
CA TYR A 254 -23.85 -53.44 -30.13
C TYR A 254 -24.81 -52.26 -30.18
N ILE A 255 -24.77 -51.43 -29.14
CA ILE A 255 -25.41 -50.12 -29.09
C ILE A 255 -24.31 -49.06 -29.18
N GLU A 256 -24.40 -48.15 -30.16
CA GLU A 256 -23.50 -47.00 -30.25
C GLU A 256 -23.82 -46.01 -29.11
N LEU A 257 -22.82 -45.71 -28.26
CA LEU A 257 -22.98 -44.78 -27.13
C LEU A 257 -22.69 -43.34 -27.54
N ALA A 258 -21.55 -43.14 -28.19
CA ALA A 258 -21.04 -41.83 -28.55
C ALA A 258 -19.95 -41.97 -29.59
N ASP A 259 -19.90 -41.00 -30.49
CA ASP A 259 -18.75 -40.73 -31.33
C ASP A 259 -17.81 -39.77 -30.57
N LEU A 260 -16.56 -40.17 -30.36
CA LEU A 260 -15.52 -39.32 -29.76
C LEU A 260 -14.92 -38.32 -30.74
N THR A 261 -15.10 -38.56 -32.03
CA THR A 261 -14.66 -37.70 -33.13
C THR A 261 -15.85 -37.31 -33.98
N PRO A 262 -16.96 -36.81 -33.39
CA PRO A 262 -18.15 -36.54 -34.15
C PRO A 262 -17.84 -35.50 -35.22
N GLU A 263 -18.15 -35.84 -36.46
CA GLU A 263 -18.16 -34.87 -37.55
C GLU A 263 -18.98 -33.65 -37.12
N TRP A 264 -18.48 -32.45 -37.41
CA TRP A 264 -19.12 -31.23 -36.90
C TRP A 264 -20.59 -31.11 -37.33
N SER A 265 -20.93 -31.72 -38.47
CA SER A 265 -22.29 -31.82 -39.02
C SER A 265 -23.30 -32.54 -38.10
N VAL A 266 -22.88 -33.54 -37.31
CA VAL A 266 -23.78 -34.36 -36.48
C VAL A 266 -24.01 -33.84 -35.06
N ILE A 267 -23.22 -32.85 -34.61
CA ILE A 267 -23.39 -32.24 -33.28
C ILE A 267 -24.69 -31.40 -33.24
N ALA A 268 -25.71 -31.84 -32.50
CA ALA A 268 -27.04 -31.23 -32.50
C ALA A 268 -27.10 -29.82 -31.87
N ASN A 269 -26.31 -29.55 -30.82
CA ASN A 269 -26.37 -28.31 -30.05
C ASN A 269 -25.23 -27.32 -30.35
N LYS A 270 -24.66 -27.39 -31.57
CA LYS A 270 -23.60 -26.46 -31.97
C LYS A 270 -24.12 -25.01 -32.06
N PRO A 271 -23.35 -23.99 -31.66
CA PRO A 271 -23.74 -22.59 -31.80
C PRO A 271 -24.13 -22.25 -33.25
N ALA A 272 -25.30 -21.63 -33.44
CA ALA A 272 -25.84 -21.32 -34.77
C ALA A 272 -24.87 -20.50 -35.65
N ILE A 273 -24.03 -19.65 -35.03
CA ILE A 273 -23.04 -18.86 -35.75
C ILE A 273 -21.98 -19.73 -36.46
N LEU A 274 -21.62 -20.87 -35.87
CA LEU A 274 -20.63 -21.78 -36.45
C LEU A 274 -21.23 -22.54 -37.64
N THR A 275 -22.52 -22.89 -37.56
CA THR A 275 -23.26 -23.43 -38.72
C THR A 275 -23.34 -22.41 -39.86
N ALA A 276 -23.57 -21.14 -39.56
CA ALA A 276 -23.64 -20.10 -40.58
C ALA A 276 -22.28 -19.81 -41.25
N ILE A 277 -21.18 -19.95 -40.51
CA ILE A 277 -19.81 -19.83 -41.06
C ILE A 277 -19.48 -21.03 -41.95
N ASP A 278 -19.80 -22.25 -41.50
CA ASP A 278 -19.59 -23.49 -42.27
C ASP A 278 -20.39 -23.50 -43.59
N ALA A 279 -21.61 -22.96 -43.57
CA ALA A 279 -22.44 -22.83 -44.76
C ALA A 279 -22.05 -21.67 -45.70
N LEU A 280 -21.04 -20.85 -45.35
CA LEU A 280 -20.64 -19.71 -46.17
C LEU A 280 -19.80 -20.17 -47.37
N SER A 281 -20.36 -20.05 -48.57
CA SER A 281 -19.68 -20.45 -49.82
C SER A 281 -18.59 -19.47 -50.29
N ALA A 282 -18.55 -18.26 -49.72
CA ALA A 282 -17.62 -17.20 -50.10
C ALA A 282 -16.43 -17.15 -49.13
N ALA A 283 -15.21 -17.11 -49.69
CA ALA A 283 -13.98 -16.88 -48.93
C ALA A 283 -13.79 -15.40 -48.58
N GLY A 284 -12.85 -15.11 -47.67
CA GLY A 284 -12.44 -13.74 -47.36
C GLY A 284 -13.06 -13.18 -46.08
N ILE A 285 -13.40 -11.89 -46.08
CA ILE A 285 -13.88 -11.18 -44.88
C ILE A 285 -15.31 -11.60 -44.52
N ILE A 286 -15.48 -12.16 -43.32
CA ILE A 286 -16.76 -12.57 -42.76
C ILE A 286 -17.27 -11.51 -41.79
N ALA A 287 -18.48 -11.01 -42.02
CA ALA A 287 -19.18 -10.12 -41.10
C ALA A 287 -20.37 -10.84 -40.45
N ARG A 288 -20.52 -10.70 -39.13
CA ARG A 288 -21.73 -11.09 -38.42
C ARG A 288 -22.84 -10.09 -38.75
N THR A 289 -23.90 -10.53 -39.40
CA THR A 289 -25.03 -9.67 -39.83
C THR A 289 -26.18 -9.66 -38.83
N GLY A 290 -26.13 -10.53 -37.81
CA GLY A 290 -27.18 -10.71 -36.81
C GLY A 290 -26.83 -11.85 -35.85
N ALA A 291 -27.78 -12.25 -35.02
CA ALA A 291 -27.64 -13.43 -34.17
C ALA A 291 -27.66 -14.70 -35.03
N GLY A 292 -26.59 -15.50 -34.98
CA GLY A 292 -26.49 -16.76 -35.72
C GLY A 292 -26.34 -16.61 -37.25
N THR A 293 -26.14 -15.40 -37.79
CA THR A 293 -25.99 -15.17 -39.24
C THR A 293 -24.68 -14.49 -39.58
N VAL A 294 -24.09 -14.91 -40.70
CA VAL A 294 -22.90 -14.27 -41.28
C VAL A 294 -23.10 -14.02 -42.77
N ALA A 295 -22.31 -13.09 -43.31
CA ALA A 295 -22.19 -12.90 -44.75
C ALA A 295 -20.74 -12.50 -45.08
N ALA A 296 -20.26 -12.92 -46.25
CA ALA A 296 -19.04 -12.34 -46.81
C ALA A 296 -19.30 -10.88 -47.19
N ARG A 297 -18.32 -10.02 -46.92
CA ARG A 297 -18.38 -8.59 -47.26
C ARG A 297 -17.09 -8.17 -47.94
N THR A 298 -17.20 -7.20 -48.83
CA THR A 298 -16.06 -6.57 -49.49
C THR A 298 -15.98 -5.13 -48.99
N ILE A 299 -14.80 -4.69 -48.59
CA ILE A 299 -14.52 -3.27 -48.40
C ILE A 299 -14.47 -2.64 -49.79
N THR A 300 -15.54 -1.94 -50.15
CA THR A 300 -15.62 -1.25 -51.45
C THR A 300 -14.96 0.10 -51.35
N GLN A 301 -14.18 0.47 -52.37
CA GLN A 301 -13.60 1.80 -52.45
C GLN A 301 -14.66 2.87 -52.73
N GLY A 302 -14.57 3.99 -52.01
CA GLY A 302 -15.31 5.22 -52.31
C GLY A 302 -14.46 6.23 -53.08
N THR A 303 -14.99 7.41 -53.36
CA THR A 303 -14.22 8.48 -54.00
C THR A 303 -13.04 8.91 -53.12
N GLY A 304 -11.83 8.97 -53.69
CA GLY A 304 -10.61 9.43 -53.00
C GLY A 304 -9.87 8.35 -52.19
N VAL A 305 -10.39 7.12 -52.19
CA VAL A 305 -9.77 5.96 -51.54
C VAL A 305 -9.55 4.88 -52.59
N THR A 306 -8.41 4.21 -52.54
CA THR A 306 -8.13 2.98 -53.29
C THR A 306 -8.16 1.82 -52.31
N VAL A 307 -8.95 0.80 -52.61
CA VAL A 307 -8.97 -0.44 -51.83
C VAL A 307 -8.47 -1.57 -52.71
N THR A 308 -7.38 -2.21 -52.30
CA THR A 308 -6.82 -3.39 -52.97
C THR A 308 -7.09 -4.62 -52.12
N ASN A 309 -7.49 -5.73 -52.74
CA ASN A 309 -7.90 -6.98 -52.09
C ASN A 309 -9.01 -6.77 -51.03
N GLY A 310 -10.01 -5.93 -51.34
CA GLY A 310 -11.03 -5.51 -50.38
C GLY A 310 -11.93 -6.65 -49.84
N ASP A 311 -11.96 -7.80 -50.51
CA ASP A 311 -12.63 -9.02 -50.06
C ASP A 311 -11.74 -9.92 -49.19
N GLY A 312 -10.42 -9.66 -49.15
CA GLY A 312 -9.44 -10.46 -48.44
C GLY A 312 -9.13 -11.82 -49.08
N VAL A 313 -9.59 -12.09 -50.30
CA VAL A 313 -9.40 -13.41 -50.96
C VAL A 313 -8.04 -13.50 -51.65
N SER A 314 -7.66 -12.48 -52.42
CA SER A 314 -6.40 -12.44 -53.19
C SER A 314 -5.19 -11.91 -52.40
N GLY A 315 -5.35 -11.62 -51.11
CA GLY A 315 -4.29 -11.12 -50.22
C GLY A 315 -4.83 -10.24 -49.10
N ASN A 316 -3.95 -9.66 -48.31
CA ASN A 316 -4.35 -8.74 -47.24
C ASN A 316 -5.07 -7.51 -47.82
N PRO A 317 -6.25 -7.14 -47.28
CA PRO A 317 -6.90 -5.89 -47.64
C PRO A 317 -5.99 -4.71 -47.32
N THR A 318 -5.76 -3.83 -48.30
CA THR A 318 -5.03 -2.57 -48.11
C THR A 318 -5.91 -1.40 -48.53
N ILE A 319 -5.89 -0.35 -47.72
CA ILE A 319 -6.64 0.88 -47.98
C ILE A 319 -5.61 2.00 -48.12
N ALA A 320 -5.55 2.59 -49.30
CA ALA A 320 -4.73 3.75 -49.58
C ALA A 320 -5.63 4.96 -49.82
N ILE A 321 -5.27 6.09 -49.25
CA ILE A 321 -5.79 7.40 -49.65
C ILE A 321 -4.73 8.02 -50.56
N GLY A 322 -5.14 8.69 -51.64
CA GLY A 322 -4.25 9.12 -52.74
C GLY A 322 -3.09 10.05 -52.36
N GLN A 323 -2.96 10.41 -51.09
CA GLN A 323 -1.87 11.17 -50.48
C GLN A 323 -1.71 10.72 -49.02
N ALA A 324 -0.48 10.63 -48.52
CA ALA A 324 -0.20 10.27 -47.12
C ALA A 324 -0.72 11.36 -46.18
N VAL A 325 -1.97 11.25 -45.72
CA VAL A 325 -2.52 12.12 -44.68
C VAL A 325 -2.37 11.41 -43.34
N ALA A 326 -1.14 11.36 -42.81
CA ALA A 326 -0.89 10.99 -41.42
C ALA A 326 0.45 11.51 -40.86
N THR A 327 0.30 12.31 -39.80
CA THR A 327 1.19 12.77 -38.71
C THR A 327 2.62 13.26 -38.94
N THR A 328 3.27 13.06 -40.08
CA THR A 328 4.59 13.68 -40.37
C THR A 328 4.84 14.03 -41.83
N SER A 329 3.90 13.72 -42.74
CA SER A 329 4.08 13.99 -44.17
C SER A 329 3.53 15.35 -44.56
N ASP A 330 4.29 16.09 -45.37
CA ASP A 330 3.80 17.28 -46.07
C ASP A 330 2.69 16.87 -47.04
N VAL A 331 1.49 17.38 -46.80
CA VAL A 331 0.33 17.10 -47.66
C VAL A 331 0.37 18.01 -48.88
N THR A 332 0.58 17.44 -50.06
CA THR A 332 0.59 18.18 -51.32
C THR A 332 -0.82 18.21 -51.93
N PHE A 333 -1.44 19.38 -51.98
CA PHE A 333 -2.69 19.59 -52.71
C PHE A 333 -2.40 20.17 -54.10
N ASN A 334 -3.04 19.65 -55.15
CA ASN A 334 -2.99 20.27 -56.49
C ASN A 334 -3.70 21.64 -56.50
N THR A 335 -4.75 21.80 -55.70
CA THR A 335 -5.46 23.07 -55.52
C THR A 335 -6.13 23.08 -54.15
N LEU A 336 -6.01 24.17 -53.38
CA LEU A 336 -6.70 24.37 -52.11
C LEU A 336 -7.78 25.45 -52.27
N THR A 337 -9.02 25.02 -52.53
CA THR A 337 -10.17 25.93 -52.63
C THR A 337 -10.87 26.01 -51.27
N THR A 338 -10.84 27.18 -50.63
CA THR A 338 -11.59 27.42 -49.39
C THR A 338 -12.85 28.22 -49.72
N THR A 339 -14.01 27.76 -49.26
CA THR A 339 -15.31 28.43 -49.48
C THR A 339 -15.72 29.33 -48.31
N SER A 340 -14.91 29.38 -47.25
CA SER A 340 -15.07 30.24 -46.06
C SER A 340 -13.70 30.64 -45.48
N THR A 341 -13.67 31.61 -44.55
CA THR A 341 -12.45 32.10 -43.88
C THR A 341 -11.55 30.95 -43.40
N ALA A 342 -10.35 30.84 -43.98
CA ALA A 342 -9.35 29.86 -43.54
C ALA A 342 -8.75 30.29 -42.19
N ASN A 343 -9.05 29.57 -41.12
CA ASN A 343 -8.41 29.77 -39.82
C ASN A 343 -7.03 29.09 -39.81
N VAL A 344 -5.99 29.83 -40.18
CA VAL A 344 -4.61 29.32 -40.16
C VAL A 344 -4.06 29.44 -38.73
N GLN A 345 -4.08 28.34 -37.98
CA GLN A 345 -3.38 28.26 -36.69
C GLN A 345 -1.89 28.00 -36.94
N GLY A 346 -1.14 29.03 -37.33
CA GLY A 346 0.30 28.94 -37.62
C GLY A 346 0.76 29.91 -38.70
N SER A 347 1.96 29.70 -39.26
CA SER A 347 2.47 30.46 -40.39
C SER A 347 2.18 29.75 -41.72
N MET A 348 1.47 30.39 -42.64
CA MET A 348 1.42 29.94 -44.03
C MET A 348 2.74 30.32 -44.72
N ARG A 349 3.52 29.33 -45.13
CA ARG A 349 4.71 29.55 -45.98
C ARG A 349 4.32 29.29 -47.43
N VAL A 350 4.35 30.32 -48.26
CA VAL A 350 4.20 30.20 -49.71
C VAL A 350 5.60 30.26 -50.30
N GLY A 351 6.13 29.11 -50.72
CA GLY A 351 7.45 29.01 -51.32
C GLY A 351 7.42 28.00 -52.47
N SER A 352 8.12 28.29 -53.56
CA SER A 352 8.33 27.33 -54.64
C SER A 352 9.62 26.55 -54.39
N ALA A 353 9.53 25.22 -54.37
CA ALA A 353 10.71 24.39 -54.53
C ALA A 353 11.12 24.43 -56.02
N GLY A 354 12.04 25.33 -56.36
CA GLY A 354 12.85 25.22 -57.58
C GLY A 354 12.25 25.72 -58.89
N ALA A 355 11.96 27.03 -59.02
CA ALA A 355 11.87 27.65 -60.34
C ALA A 355 12.57 29.02 -60.37
N VAL A 356 13.65 29.07 -61.16
CA VAL A 356 14.40 30.25 -61.59
C VAL A 356 13.62 30.91 -62.75
N GLY A 357 13.22 32.17 -62.61
CA GLY A 357 12.74 33.01 -63.73
C GLY A 357 11.29 33.49 -63.65
N ASN A 358 11.11 34.82 -63.55
CA ASN A 358 9.91 35.61 -63.87
C ASN A 358 8.52 35.04 -63.52
N ALA A 359 8.31 34.63 -62.27
CA ALA A 359 6.96 34.50 -61.73
C ALA A 359 6.64 35.74 -60.86
N SER A 360 5.87 36.68 -61.41
CA SER A 360 5.25 37.76 -60.62
C SER A 360 4.24 37.15 -59.66
N TYR A 361 4.65 36.92 -58.40
CA TYR A 361 3.77 36.36 -57.38
C TYR A 361 3.10 37.49 -56.60
N MET A 362 1.89 37.88 -57.02
CA MET A 362 1.06 38.83 -56.27
C MET A 362 0.35 38.09 -55.14
N MET A 363 0.85 38.17 -53.91
CA MET A 363 0.02 37.89 -52.74
C MET A 363 -0.98 39.05 -52.61
N GLN A 364 -2.09 38.98 -53.36
CA GLN A 364 -3.16 39.96 -53.27
C GLN A 364 -3.95 39.72 -51.99
N VAL A 365 -3.49 40.29 -50.88
CA VAL A 365 -4.29 40.34 -49.66
C VAL A 365 -5.30 41.48 -49.80
N VAL A 366 -6.49 41.17 -50.32
CA VAL A 366 -7.61 42.10 -50.26
C VAL A 366 -8.14 42.11 -48.83
N GLN A 367 -7.65 43.03 -47.99
CA GLN A 367 -8.23 43.23 -46.66
C GLN A 367 -9.47 44.12 -46.80
N ASN A 368 -10.65 43.56 -46.52
CA ASN A 368 -11.85 44.37 -46.36
C ASN A 368 -11.75 45.10 -45.00
N ALA A 369 -11.77 46.42 -45.08
CA ALA A 369 -11.76 47.46 -44.04
C ALA A 369 -11.61 47.05 -42.54
N ALA A 370 -10.67 47.75 -41.87
CA ALA A 370 -10.60 47.99 -40.42
C ALA A 370 -10.22 46.80 -39.50
N SER A 371 -9.04 46.21 -39.67
CA SER A 371 -8.47 45.31 -38.66
C SER A 371 -7.18 45.85 -38.04
N THR A 372 -7.10 45.77 -36.71
CA THR A 372 -6.16 46.44 -35.79
C THR A 372 -4.80 45.75 -35.63
N ARG A 373 -4.34 44.95 -36.60
CA ARG A 373 -3.11 44.17 -36.43
C ARG A 373 -1.95 44.66 -37.30
N ASN A 374 -0.77 44.66 -36.69
CA ASN A 374 0.52 44.97 -37.29
C ASN A 374 0.78 44.02 -38.48
N PHE A 375 0.88 44.55 -39.69
CA PHE A 375 1.30 43.77 -40.85
C PHE A 375 2.82 43.87 -40.96
N VAL A 376 3.52 42.80 -40.55
CA VAL A 376 4.98 42.71 -40.63
C VAL A 376 5.34 41.84 -41.82
N VAL A 377 6.08 42.40 -42.77
CA VAL A 377 6.66 41.68 -43.92
C VAL A 377 8.17 41.76 -43.81
N GLU A 378 8.81 40.62 -43.57
CA GLU A 378 10.26 40.48 -43.57
C GLU A 378 10.68 39.88 -44.91
N ASN A 379 11.41 40.63 -45.73
CA ASN A 379 12.02 40.13 -46.96
C ASN A 379 13.52 39.93 -46.72
N SER A 380 13.95 38.68 -46.65
CA SER A 380 15.35 38.29 -46.42
C SER A 380 16.06 37.72 -47.66
N SER A 381 15.44 37.75 -48.85
CA SER A 381 16.10 37.25 -50.06
C SER A 381 16.85 38.36 -50.78
N GLY A 382 18.18 38.30 -50.71
CA GLY A 382 19.07 39.17 -51.46
C GLY A 382 18.79 39.06 -52.96
N THR A 383 18.79 40.22 -53.62
CA THR A 383 18.56 40.40 -55.05
C THR A 383 17.11 40.13 -55.49
N HIS A 384 16.33 41.21 -55.61
CA HIS A 384 15.43 41.56 -56.73
C HIS A 384 14.15 42.29 -56.30
N ASN A 385 13.76 43.21 -57.19
CA ASN A 385 12.75 44.26 -57.11
C ASN A 385 11.33 43.69 -56.95
N ALA A 386 10.90 43.40 -55.72
CA ALA A 386 9.49 43.13 -55.43
C ALA A 386 8.74 44.47 -55.35
N GLY A 387 8.09 44.86 -56.43
CA GLY A 387 7.09 45.94 -56.40
C GLY A 387 5.98 45.57 -55.43
N PHE A 388 6.00 46.19 -54.25
CA PHE A 388 5.07 45.91 -53.17
C PHE A 388 3.99 46.99 -53.16
N VAL A 389 2.74 46.61 -53.46
CA VAL A 389 1.58 47.49 -53.40
C VAL A 389 0.73 47.07 -52.20
N VAL A 390 0.83 47.82 -51.10
CA VAL A 390 -0.12 47.72 -50.00
C VAL A 390 -1.21 48.74 -50.24
N ILE A 391 -2.43 48.26 -50.47
CA ILE A 391 -3.63 49.08 -50.36
C ILE A 391 -4.29 48.66 -49.04
N ALA A 392 -4.07 49.43 -47.97
CA ALA A 392 -4.68 49.12 -46.67
C ALA A 392 -5.01 50.39 -45.88
N GLY A 393 -6.18 50.40 -45.22
CA GLY A 393 -6.61 51.40 -44.25
C GLY A 393 -6.03 51.19 -42.85
N SER A 394 -4.76 50.78 -42.75
CA SER A 394 -4.11 50.38 -41.48
C SER A 394 -3.40 51.56 -40.79
N ARG A 395 -3.37 51.57 -39.44
CA ARG A 395 -2.83 52.70 -38.65
C ARG A 395 -1.30 52.84 -38.63
N ASN A 396 -0.58 51.71 -38.63
CA ASN A 396 0.89 51.65 -38.55
C ASN A 396 1.42 50.62 -39.57
N MET A 397 2.45 50.97 -40.32
CA MET A 397 3.13 50.09 -41.27
C MET A 397 4.65 50.14 -41.01
N SER A 398 5.28 48.96 -40.88
CA SER A 398 6.74 48.83 -40.68
C SER A 398 7.34 47.97 -41.77
N PHE A 399 8.39 48.48 -42.43
CA PHE A 399 9.15 47.76 -43.45
C PHE A 399 10.63 47.73 -43.07
N THR A 400 11.21 46.53 -43.01
CA THR A 400 12.63 46.30 -42.73
C THR A 400 13.26 45.65 -43.96
N GLN A 401 14.23 46.32 -44.60
CA GLN A 401 14.96 45.78 -45.74
C GLN A 401 16.46 45.65 -45.42
N THR A 402 16.99 44.45 -45.66
CA THR A 402 18.40 44.07 -45.50
C THR A 402 18.69 43.02 -46.58
N PRO A 403 19.43 43.24 -47.69
CA PRO A 403 20.28 44.37 -48.14
C PRO A 403 20.18 44.72 -49.67
N SER A 404 21.14 45.52 -50.18
CA SER A 404 21.44 46.12 -51.51
C SER A 404 20.54 45.82 -52.73
N GLY A 405 19.94 46.90 -53.27
CA GLY A 405 19.17 46.91 -54.51
C GLY A 405 18.12 48.02 -54.51
N ALA A 406 18.18 48.95 -55.48
CA ALA A 406 17.19 50.02 -55.62
C ALA A 406 15.79 49.43 -55.81
N SER A 407 14.88 49.72 -54.87
CA SER A 407 13.48 49.28 -54.90
C SER A 407 12.58 50.51 -54.87
N GLY A 408 11.60 50.58 -55.77
CA GLY A 408 10.54 51.58 -55.73
C GLY A 408 9.38 51.06 -54.89
N MET A 409 8.99 51.80 -53.85
CA MET A 409 7.88 51.43 -52.97
C MET A 409 6.81 52.53 -53.00
N THR A 410 5.57 52.15 -53.31
CA THR A 410 4.40 53.04 -53.32
C THR A 410 3.53 52.71 -52.12
N VAL A 411 3.41 53.66 -51.18
CA VAL A 411 2.54 53.54 -50.00
C VAL A 411 1.40 54.54 -50.15
N THR A 412 0.16 54.06 -50.07
CA THR A 412 -1.04 54.89 -50.10
C THR A 412 -1.85 54.64 -48.84
N GLY A 413 -2.00 55.65 -47.97
CA GLY A 413 -2.71 55.51 -46.69
C GLY A 413 -2.51 56.71 -45.74
N GLY A 414 -3.17 56.67 -44.57
CA GLY A 414 -3.04 57.68 -43.51
C GLY A 414 -2.70 57.04 -42.16
N GLY A 415 -1.66 57.52 -41.50
CA GLY A 415 -1.10 56.93 -40.27
C GLY A 415 0.35 57.36 -40.00
N ASP A 416 1.07 56.58 -39.20
CA ASP A 416 2.50 56.76 -38.92
C ASP A 416 3.29 55.75 -39.78
N LEU A 417 4.37 56.22 -40.42
CA LEU A 417 5.13 55.43 -41.40
C LEU A 417 6.62 55.41 -41.03
N LEU A 418 7.15 54.21 -40.77
CA LEU A 418 8.54 54.00 -40.32
C LEU A 418 9.30 53.10 -41.30
N PHE A 419 10.42 53.60 -41.83
CA PHE A 419 11.32 52.85 -42.70
C PHE A 419 12.67 52.63 -42.03
N ASN A 420 13.13 51.37 -41.99
CA ASN A 420 14.49 51.04 -41.58
C ASN A 420 15.33 50.66 -42.80
N ILE A 421 16.22 51.57 -43.22
CA ILE A 421 17.04 51.40 -44.43
C ILE A 421 18.41 50.85 -44.03
N GLY A 422 18.66 49.58 -44.34
CA GLY A 422 19.92 48.88 -44.03
C GLY A 422 20.99 48.91 -45.13
N SER A 423 20.77 49.63 -46.25
CA SER A 423 21.69 49.64 -47.40
C SER A 423 22.18 51.04 -47.80
N ALA A 424 23.33 51.10 -48.48
CA ALA A 424 24.01 52.32 -48.90
C ALA A 424 23.52 52.90 -50.26
N ASP A 425 22.51 52.29 -50.88
CA ASP A 425 22.02 52.67 -52.23
C ASP A 425 20.97 53.80 -52.20
N ARG A 426 20.69 54.40 -53.38
CA ARG A 426 19.62 55.39 -53.55
C ARG A 426 18.24 54.71 -53.56
N HIS A 427 17.35 55.15 -52.67
CA HIS A 427 15.95 54.70 -52.60
C HIS A 427 14.99 55.80 -53.07
N TYR A 428 14.01 55.45 -53.91
CA TYR A 428 12.96 56.38 -54.39
C TYR A 428 11.63 56.02 -53.75
N MET A 429 10.95 57.02 -53.19
CA MET A 429 9.65 56.84 -52.55
C MET A 429 8.64 57.84 -53.12
N GLN A 430 7.48 57.32 -53.50
CA GLN A 430 6.33 58.13 -53.87
C GLN A 430 5.21 57.81 -52.88
N ALA A 431 5.07 58.66 -51.87
CA ALA A 431 4.01 58.55 -50.88
C ALA A 431 2.84 59.44 -51.32
N ALA A 432 1.65 58.86 -51.46
CA ALA A 432 0.43 59.59 -51.76
C ALA A 432 -0.52 59.49 -50.57
N GLY A 433 -0.76 60.60 -49.86
CA GLY A 433 -1.62 60.65 -48.67
C GLY A 433 -1.12 61.63 -47.59
N SER A 434 -1.94 61.87 -46.56
CA SER A 434 -1.58 62.68 -45.38
C SER A 434 -1.03 61.79 -44.26
N PHE A 435 0.27 61.83 -44.02
CA PHE A 435 0.92 61.10 -42.92
C PHE A 435 1.05 62.02 -41.69
N ARG A 436 0.88 61.48 -40.49
CA ARG A 436 1.04 62.27 -39.25
C ARG A 436 2.52 62.49 -38.90
N ASP A 437 3.32 61.43 -39.02
CA ASP A 437 4.76 61.46 -38.83
C ASP A 437 5.46 60.57 -39.86
N PHE A 438 6.56 61.07 -40.43
CA PHE A 438 7.41 60.34 -41.38
C PHE A 438 8.82 60.19 -40.80
N GLY A 439 9.19 58.97 -40.42
CA GLY A 439 10.47 58.66 -39.79
C GLY A 439 11.34 57.74 -40.66
N ILE A 440 12.58 58.18 -40.94
CA ILE A 440 13.62 57.32 -41.53
C ILE A 440 14.61 56.98 -40.42
N SER A 441 14.72 55.70 -40.08
CA SER A 441 15.78 55.15 -39.23
C SER A 441 16.80 54.47 -40.15
N SER A 442 18.08 54.77 -39.97
CA SER A 442 19.14 54.06 -40.67
C SER A 442 20.23 53.69 -39.67
N THR A 443 20.73 52.46 -39.75
CA THR A 443 21.91 52.00 -39.00
C THR A 443 23.05 51.51 -39.89
N PRO A 444 23.59 52.27 -40.85
CA PRO A 444 24.85 51.90 -41.50
C PRO A 444 26.02 52.50 -40.73
N SER A 445 26.92 51.65 -40.23
CA SER A 445 28.22 52.07 -39.73
C SER A 445 29.06 52.64 -40.88
N GLY A 446 29.61 53.84 -40.69
CA GLY A 446 30.80 54.25 -41.46
C GLY A 446 30.64 55.20 -42.65
N VAL A 447 29.50 55.88 -42.85
CA VAL A 447 29.42 56.98 -43.84
C VAL A 447 28.88 58.26 -43.21
N SER A 448 29.84 59.16 -42.91
CA SER A 448 29.62 60.55 -42.58
C SER A 448 29.13 61.31 -43.83
N GLY A 449 27.97 61.99 -43.77
CA GLY A 449 27.68 63.08 -44.71
C GLY A 449 26.32 63.13 -45.43
N TRP A 450 25.31 62.31 -45.10
CA TRP A 450 24.01 62.43 -45.76
C TRP A 450 23.02 63.23 -44.90
N ALA A 451 22.92 64.53 -45.18
CA ALA A 451 21.79 65.33 -44.73
C ALA A 451 20.52 64.82 -45.43
N THR A 452 19.52 64.37 -44.68
CA THR A 452 18.19 64.14 -45.23
C THR A 452 17.64 65.49 -45.66
N ARG A 453 17.73 65.76 -46.96
CA ARG A 453 17.16 66.94 -47.57
C ARG A 453 15.77 66.59 -48.05
N TRP A 454 14.78 67.35 -47.58
CA TRP A 454 13.42 67.26 -48.09
C TRP A 454 13.03 68.63 -48.62
N ALA A 455 12.31 68.61 -49.74
CA ALA A 455 11.64 69.77 -50.27
C ALA A 455 10.17 69.69 -49.89
N ASP A 456 9.60 70.78 -49.37
CA ASP A 456 8.16 70.90 -49.34
C ASP A 456 7.61 71.03 -50.77
N THR A 457 6.29 70.94 -50.94
CA THR A 457 5.60 71.13 -52.23
C THR A 457 5.84 72.51 -52.86
N SER A 458 6.46 73.44 -52.12
CA SER A 458 6.84 74.77 -52.59
C SER A 458 8.33 74.89 -52.97
N GLY A 459 9.11 73.82 -52.86
CA GLY A 459 10.51 73.75 -53.30
C GLY A 459 11.57 74.23 -52.30
N ASN A 460 11.21 74.46 -51.02
CA ASN A 460 12.17 74.91 -50.00
C ASN A 460 12.95 73.74 -49.39
N TRP A 461 14.26 73.91 -49.21
CA TRP A 461 15.15 72.86 -48.70
C TRP A 461 15.39 72.95 -47.19
N TYR A 462 15.04 71.86 -46.50
CA TYR A 462 15.28 71.71 -45.07
C TYR A 462 16.34 70.64 -44.83
N THR A 463 17.15 70.83 -43.79
CA THR A 463 18.05 69.76 -43.33
C THR A 463 18.00 69.63 -41.82
N ARG A 464 18.27 68.41 -41.40
CA ARG A 464 18.45 68.06 -40.01
C ARG A 464 19.87 67.54 -39.85
N ALA A 465 20.64 68.16 -38.96
CA ALA A 465 21.90 67.60 -38.50
C ALA A 465 21.62 66.91 -37.16
N GLY A 466 21.53 65.58 -37.16
CA GLY A 466 21.28 64.79 -35.95
C GLY A 466 19.86 64.91 -35.39
N THR A 467 19.72 64.83 -34.06
CA THR A 467 18.43 64.73 -33.34
C THR A 467 17.75 66.07 -33.02
N GLY A 468 18.37 67.21 -33.34
CA GLY A 468 17.83 68.55 -33.05
C GLY A 468 16.73 69.05 -34.01
N SER A 469 16.27 70.30 -33.76
CA SER A 469 15.28 71.04 -34.54
C SER A 469 15.65 71.16 -36.03
N ILE A 470 14.63 71.29 -36.89
CA ILE A 470 14.80 71.39 -38.34
C ILE A 470 15.32 72.79 -38.69
N TYR A 471 16.43 72.86 -39.43
CA TYR A 471 17.01 74.13 -39.88
C TYR A 471 16.85 74.30 -41.38
N ARG A 472 16.57 75.53 -41.81
CA ARG A 472 16.76 75.92 -43.20
C ARG A 472 18.26 75.99 -43.46
N LEU A 473 18.73 75.33 -44.52
CA LEU A 473 20.17 75.25 -44.80
C LEU A 473 20.71 76.65 -45.12
N GLY A 474 21.52 77.23 -44.22
CA GLY A 474 22.14 78.55 -44.38
C GLY A 474 22.50 79.36 -43.10
N ALA A 475 22.11 78.95 -41.88
CA ALA A 475 22.22 79.79 -40.66
C ALA A 475 22.78 79.09 -39.40
N GLN A 476 24.09 78.72 -39.33
CA GLN A 476 24.70 78.03 -38.17
C GLN A 476 26.16 78.45 -37.82
N GLY A 477 26.55 79.73 -37.89
CA GLY A 477 27.91 80.21 -37.51
C GLY A 477 27.88 81.29 -36.41
N LEU A 478 28.97 81.44 -35.63
CA LEU A 478 29.12 82.52 -34.62
C LEU A 478 28.96 83.88 -35.30
N PHE A 479 27.95 84.64 -34.90
CA PHE A 479 27.67 85.94 -35.49
C PHE A 479 28.31 87.06 -34.66
N ALA A 480 29.26 87.80 -35.25
CA ALA A 480 29.90 88.94 -34.58
C ALA A 480 29.03 90.20 -34.69
N ILE A 481 28.53 90.67 -33.56
CA ILE A 481 27.81 91.94 -33.41
C ILE A 481 28.84 93.08 -33.31
N THR A 482 28.71 94.08 -34.17
CA THR A 482 29.49 95.32 -34.10
C THR A 482 29.14 96.10 -32.83
N TYR A 483 30.16 96.62 -32.12
CA TYR A 483 29.94 97.39 -30.90
C TYR A 483 29.17 98.69 -31.15
N GLY A 484 28.22 98.97 -30.26
CA GLY A 484 27.59 100.26 -30.07
C GLY A 484 27.26 100.46 -28.58
N ALA A 485 26.95 101.68 -28.16
CA ALA A 485 26.53 101.95 -26.77
C ALA A 485 25.28 101.15 -26.37
N THR A 486 24.49 100.68 -27.35
CA THR A 486 23.47 99.64 -27.19
C THR A 486 23.61 98.60 -28.29
N ILE A 487 23.50 97.32 -27.93
CA ILE A 487 23.54 96.19 -28.88
C ILE A 487 22.27 95.34 -28.76
N THR A 488 21.78 94.80 -29.89
CA THR A 488 20.55 93.99 -29.95
C THR A 488 20.85 92.64 -30.64
N PRO A 489 20.88 91.52 -29.91
CA PRO A 489 21.04 90.19 -30.51
C PRO A 489 19.82 89.77 -31.35
N ASP A 490 19.99 88.93 -32.36
CA ASP A 490 18.88 88.45 -33.23
C ASP A 490 18.91 86.93 -33.43
N ALA A 491 17.93 86.19 -32.92
CA ALA A 491 17.94 84.72 -32.96
C ALA A 491 18.01 84.10 -34.37
N ASN A 492 17.62 84.84 -35.41
CA ASN A 492 17.73 84.37 -36.80
C ASN A 492 19.17 84.38 -37.33
N ASN A 493 20.05 85.20 -36.75
CA ASN A 493 21.46 85.26 -37.15
C ASN A 493 22.29 84.10 -36.60
N GLY A 494 21.68 83.25 -35.77
CA GLY A 494 22.28 82.06 -35.22
C GLY A 494 22.26 82.06 -33.69
N PRO A 495 22.43 80.86 -33.09
CA PRO A 495 22.26 80.65 -31.66
C PRO A 495 23.40 81.23 -30.80
N VAL A 496 24.53 81.62 -31.39
CA VAL A 496 25.69 82.19 -30.67
C VAL A 496 26.13 83.49 -31.33
N GLN A 497 26.25 84.55 -30.53
CA GLN A 497 26.63 85.88 -31.00
C GLN A 497 27.67 86.52 -30.08
N SER A 498 28.58 87.33 -30.62
CA SER A 498 29.65 87.95 -29.84
C SER A 498 29.78 89.46 -30.06
N CYS A 499 30.23 90.20 -29.05
CA CYS A 499 30.57 91.61 -29.16
C CYS A 499 31.80 91.95 -28.30
N THR A 500 32.80 92.57 -28.91
CA THR A 500 33.97 93.11 -28.19
C THR A 500 33.69 94.53 -27.72
N LEU A 501 33.84 94.77 -26.42
CA LEU A 501 33.47 96.02 -25.77
C LEU A 501 34.61 97.03 -25.84
N THR A 502 34.37 98.19 -26.44
CA THR A 502 35.30 99.33 -26.44
C THR A 502 34.86 100.48 -25.52
N GLY A 503 33.69 100.33 -24.89
CA GLY A 503 33.08 101.27 -23.95
C GLY A 503 31.96 100.58 -23.16
N ALA A 504 31.29 101.32 -22.27
CA ALA A 504 30.12 100.79 -21.56
C ALA A 504 28.97 100.49 -22.53
N VAL A 505 28.31 99.34 -22.36
CA VAL A 505 27.28 98.85 -23.28
C VAL A 505 25.97 98.56 -22.55
N THR A 506 24.86 98.77 -23.24
CA THR A 506 23.54 98.24 -22.85
C THR A 506 23.12 97.14 -23.83
N VAL A 507 22.70 95.98 -23.32
CA VAL A 507 22.17 94.91 -24.18
C VAL A 507 20.65 95.01 -24.19
N ALA A 508 20.07 95.20 -25.38
CA ALA A 508 18.63 95.21 -25.59
C ALA A 508 18.07 93.79 -25.75
N ALA A 509 16.76 93.64 -25.61
CA ALA A 509 16.07 92.36 -25.76
C ALA A 509 16.27 91.77 -27.18
N PRO A 510 16.58 90.47 -27.33
CA PRO A 510 16.81 89.88 -28.64
C PRO A 510 15.59 89.92 -29.55
N THR A 511 15.81 90.21 -30.82
CA THR A 511 14.79 90.12 -31.87
C THR A 511 14.63 88.68 -32.35
N ASN A 512 13.43 88.35 -32.85
CA ASN A 512 13.09 87.05 -33.48
C ASN A 512 13.28 85.78 -32.63
N MET A 513 13.49 85.92 -31.32
CA MET A 513 13.56 84.80 -30.39
C MET A 513 12.15 84.36 -29.99
N SER A 514 11.81 83.08 -30.11
CA SER A 514 10.50 82.54 -29.69
C SER A 514 10.56 82.00 -28.26
N SER A 515 9.39 81.87 -27.60
CA SER A 515 9.34 81.35 -26.23
C SER A 515 9.87 79.92 -26.18
N GLY A 516 10.87 79.68 -25.31
CA GLY A 516 11.57 78.40 -25.21
C GLY A 516 12.94 78.39 -25.88
N ASP A 517 13.23 79.34 -26.78
CA ASP A 517 14.51 79.43 -27.47
C ASP A 517 15.64 79.88 -26.55
N PHE A 518 16.87 79.57 -26.96
CA PHE A 518 18.10 79.98 -26.29
C PHE A 518 19.02 80.70 -27.27
N LEU A 519 19.70 81.73 -26.78
CA LEU A 519 20.74 82.46 -27.49
C LEU A 519 21.89 82.70 -26.53
N ASN A 520 23.09 82.30 -26.92
CA ASN A 520 24.29 82.59 -26.14
C ASN A 520 24.96 83.85 -26.69
N LEU A 521 24.92 84.91 -25.87
CA LEU A 521 25.61 86.16 -26.15
C LEU A 521 26.96 86.16 -25.42
N VAL A 522 27.99 86.55 -26.15
CA VAL A 522 29.37 86.58 -25.67
C VAL A 522 29.85 88.02 -25.68
N LEU A 523 30.13 88.58 -24.50
CA LEU A 523 30.72 89.91 -24.39
C LEU A 523 32.18 89.79 -24.01
N ILE A 524 33.05 90.53 -24.69
CA ILE A 524 34.50 90.45 -24.48
C ILE A 524 35.00 91.81 -24.02
N GLN A 525 35.57 91.90 -22.81
CA GLN A 525 36.24 93.11 -22.34
C GLN A 525 37.47 93.41 -23.21
N ASP A 526 37.76 94.68 -23.46
CA ASP A 526 39.01 95.05 -24.14
C ASP A 526 40.25 94.82 -23.27
N GLY A 527 41.42 95.08 -23.84
CA GLY A 527 42.72 94.90 -23.19
C GLY A 527 42.94 95.75 -21.92
N THR A 528 42.06 96.71 -21.64
CA THR A 528 42.08 97.53 -20.43
C THR A 528 41.03 97.14 -19.40
N GLY A 529 39.92 96.55 -19.83
CA GLY A 529 38.80 96.21 -18.97
C GLY A 529 38.07 97.45 -18.40
N GLY A 530 37.17 97.21 -17.46
CA GLY A 530 36.38 98.21 -16.76
C GLY A 530 35.11 98.63 -17.50
N ARG A 531 34.72 97.96 -18.58
CA ARG A 531 33.51 98.32 -19.34
C ARG A 531 32.27 97.80 -18.63
N ALA A 532 31.44 98.71 -18.14
CA ALA A 532 30.15 98.36 -17.55
C ALA A 532 29.21 97.79 -18.62
N VAL A 533 28.53 96.69 -18.27
CA VAL A 533 27.50 96.08 -19.11
C VAL A 533 26.17 96.20 -18.38
N THR A 534 25.19 96.80 -19.05
CA THR A 534 23.82 96.97 -18.52
C THR A 534 22.88 95.98 -19.22
N LEU A 535 22.21 95.14 -18.43
CA LEU A 535 21.28 94.11 -18.90
C LEU A 535 19.83 94.42 -18.50
N SER A 536 19.45 95.70 -18.51
CA SER A 536 18.14 96.17 -18.02
C SER A 536 16.94 95.63 -18.81
N ALA A 537 17.15 95.12 -20.02
CA ALA A 537 16.13 94.43 -20.80
C ALA A 537 15.84 93.00 -20.34
N PHE A 538 16.61 92.47 -19.38
CA PHE A 538 16.56 91.08 -18.95
C PHE A 538 16.23 90.95 -17.47
N SER A 539 15.41 89.95 -17.15
CA SER A 539 15.29 89.44 -15.77
C SER A 539 16.45 88.49 -15.51
N LEU A 540 17.42 88.90 -14.70
CA LEU A 540 18.54 88.02 -14.32
C LEU A 540 18.05 86.85 -13.46
N THR A 541 18.55 85.65 -13.74
CA THR A 541 18.31 84.51 -12.85
C THR A 541 19.05 84.72 -11.52
N SER A 542 18.47 84.24 -10.42
CA SER A 542 18.99 84.46 -9.05
C SER A 542 20.40 83.91 -8.80
N ASN A 543 20.92 83.08 -9.70
CA ASN A 543 22.26 82.48 -9.68
C ASN A 543 23.20 83.06 -10.77
N SER A 544 22.88 84.23 -11.33
CA SER A 544 23.76 84.90 -12.29
C SER A 544 25.03 85.41 -11.62
N ALA A 545 26.18 85.13 -12.23
CA ALA A 545 27.45 85.70 -11.80
C ALA A 545 27.46 87.22 -12.00
N ALA A 546 28.29 87.93 -11.24
CA ALA A 546 28.59 89.31 -11.57
C ALA A 546 29.33 89.37 -12.90
N ILE A 547 29.06 90.40 -13.71
CA ILE A 547 29.76 90.60 -14.97
C ILE A 547 31.22 90.92 -14.67
N ASP A 548 32.12 90.08 -15.18
CA ASP A 548 33.54 90.31 -15.02
C ASP A 548 34.01 91.42 -15.94
N THR A 549 34.40 92.54 -15.33
CA THR A 549 34.92 93.69 -16.04
C THR A 549 36.45 93.67 -16.14
N THR A 550 37.13 92.59 -15.77
CA THR A 550 38.59 92.52 -15.87
C THR A 550 39.03 92.50 -17.34
N ALA A 551 40.19 93.08 -17.63
CA ALA A 551 40.75 93.15 -18.98
C ALA A 551 40.80 91.77 -19.68
N ASN A 552 40.47 91.74 -20.96
CA ASN A 552 40.47 90.55 -21.85
C ASN A 552 39.55 89.40 -21.42
N LYS A 553 38.66 89.59 -20.44
CA LYS A 553 37.74 88.54 -20.02
C LYS A 553 36.55 88.42 -20.94
N ARG A 554 36.20 87.17 -21.24
CA ARG A 554 34.99 86.81 -21.99
C ARG A 554 33.89 86.47 -21.01
N GLN A 555 32.81 87.24 -21.06
CA GLN A 555 31.59 86.98 -20.34
C GLN A 555 30.58 86.28 -21.27
N GLU A 556 30.14 85.08 -20.88
CA GLU A 556 29.04 84.40 -21.57
C GLU A 556 27.72 84.65 -20.85
N ILE A 557 26.70 84.97 -21.63
CA ILE A 557 25.35 85.27 -21.16
C ILE A 557 24.41 84.40 -21.97
N GLN A 558 23.82 83.42 -21.29
CA GLN A 558 22.76 82.63 -21.89
C GLN A 558 21.45 83.38 -21.72
N ILE A 559 20.82 83.70 -22.84
CA ILE A 559 19.51 84.32 -22.88
C ILE A 559 18.50 83.24 -23.23
N ARG A 560 17.39 83.22 -22.50
CA ARG A 560 16.22 82.40 -22.79
C ARG A 560 14.99 83.29 -22.82
N ARG A 561 14.15 83.11 -23.83
CA ARG A 561 12.82 83.74 -23.82
C ARG A 561 11.85 82.83 -23.08
N ASP A 562 11.28 83.31 -21.98
CA ASP A 562 10.27 82.61 -21.19
C ASP A 562 8.96 83.38 -21.27
N GLY A 563 8.10 82.98 -22.21
CA GLY A 563 6.89 83.72 -22.57
C GLY A 563 7.20 85.15 -23.06
N SER A 564 6.70 86.13 -22.33
CA SER A 564 6.88 87.57 -22.63
C SER A 564 8.13 88.18 -22.00
N ILE A 565 8.88 87.41 -21.20
CA ILE A 565 10.04 87.91 -20.44
C ILE A 565 11.32 87.30 -21.03
N TYR A 566 12.36 88.12 -21.18
CA TYR A 566 13.70 87.63 -21.48
C TYR A 566 14.46 87.40 -20.17
N ARG A 567 14.83 86.14 -19.94
CA ARG A 567 15.68 85.78 -18.82
C ARG A 567 17.11 85.66 -19.30
N ALA A 568 18.03 86.31 -18.59
CA ALA A 568 19.46 86.15 -18.84
C ALA A 568 20.10 85.48 -17.64
N HIS A 569 20.95 84.50 -17.92
CA HIS A 569 21.83 83.89 -16.96
C HIS A 569 23.26 84.25 -17.33
N VAL A 570 23.90 85.10 -16.52
CA VAL A 570 25.32 85.42 -16.67
C VAL A 570 26.11 84.24 -16.12
N LEU A 571 26.88 83.59 -17.00
CA LEU A 571 27.71 82.43 -16.67
C LEU A 571 29.06 82.87 -16.09
N GLY A 572 29.96 81.93 -15.79
CA GLY A 572 31.32 82.28 -15.39
C GLY A 572 32.08 83.03 -16.50
N SER A 573 33.01 83.90 -16.12
CA SER A 573 33.94 84.53 -17.06
C SER A 573 35.10 83.58 -17.38
N TYR A 574 35.59 83.64 -18.62
CA TYR A 574 36.74 82.87 -19.11
C TYR A 574 37.88 83.82 -19.48
#